data_AF-A0A0A7I3R8-F1
#
_entry.id   AF-A0A0A7I3R8-F1
#
_cell.length_a   1.000
_cell.length_b   1.000
_cell.length_c   1.000
_cell.angle_alpha   90.00
_cell.angle_beta   90.00
_cell.angle_gamma   90.00
#
_symmetry.space_group_name_H-M   'P 1'
#
loop_
_entity.id
_entity.type
_entity.pdbx_description
1 polymer ?
#
loop_
_entity_poly.entity_id
_entity_poly.type
_entity_poly.pdbx_seq_one_letter_code
_entity_poly.pdbx_strand_id
1 'polypeptide(L)'
;MKSWENLEADEDLILSTHMTKGRQGCKVDKIVLHHNGGNLTGKGCYDVWQTREASAHYQVAADGRITQLVWDTDTAWHSGDWDANLTSIGVEHADISSDPWRISDATLDNGAHLVAALCKRYGLGRPQWGVNVFPHSHFSATACPASIAGDQRGAYVAKAQEWYDRMTGTTVPTPAVQPTQSATESSANVLQGTYRVAVDGLNVRDRPSVSGNVVATYSNGQTVNLDHWGTVADGYIWGRYTAYSGAVRYVALAPADKSTWYLVKA
;
A
#
# COMPACT_ATOMS: atom_id res chain seq x y z
N MET A 1 -8.75 -12.03 -12.84
CA MET A 1 -8.10 -11.68 -14.12
C MET A 1 -7.99 -12.92 -14.99
N LYS A 2 -8.15 -12.77 -16.31
CA LYS A 2 -7.81 -13.81 -17.30
C LYS A 2 -6.30 -13.95 -17.49
N SER A 3 -5.58 -12.83 -17.45
CA SER A 3 -4.11 -12.81 -17.54
C SER A 3 -3.52 -11.71 -16.67
N TRP A 4 -2.68 -12.09 -15.72
CA TRP A 4 -1.92 -11.13 -14.89
C TRP A 4 -0.72 -10.54 -15.61
N GLU A 5 -0.16 -11.26 -16.60
CA GLU A 5 0.99 -10.79 -17.38
C GLU A 5 0.59 -9.71 -18.38
N ASN A 6 -0.56 -9.89 -19.04
CA ASN A 6 -1.08 -8.97 -20.04
C ASN A 6 -2.07 -7.94 -19.47
N LEU A 7 -2.39 -8.02 -18.18
CA LEU A 7 -3.43 -7.23 -17.51
C LEU A 7 -4.82 -7.38 -18.16
N GLU A 8 -5.18 -8.60 -18.55
CA GLU A 8 -6.51 -8.90 -19.08
C GLU A 8 -7.49 -9.16 -17.93
N ALA A 9 -8.45 -8.25 -17.74
CA ALA A 9 -9.48 -8.37 -16.74
C ALA A 9 -10.39 -9.59 -16.96
N ASP A 10 -11.14 -9.98 -15.91
CA ASP A 10 -12.16 -11.02 -16.07
C ASP A 10 -13.25 -10.57 -17.04
N GLU A 11 -13.48 -9.25 -17.08
CA GLU A 11 -14.51 -8.59 -17.84
C GLU A 11 -14.11 -7.16 -18.19
N ASP A 12 -14.46 -6.73 -19.38
CA ASP A 12 -14.25 -5.35 -19.83
C ASP A 12 -15.63 -4.70 -20.02
N LEU A 13 -15.91 -3.68 -19.21
CA LEU A 13 -17.08 -2.81 -19.33
C LEU A 13 -16.58 -1.39 -19.55
N ILE A 14 -16.01 -1.15 -20.73
CA ILE A 14 -15.27 0.08 -21.00
C ILE A 14 -16.22 1.26 -21.16
N LEU A 15 -15.99 2.31 -20.38
CA LEU A 15 -16.70 3.57 -20.44
C LEU A 15 -16.37 4.34 -21.72
N SER A 16 -17.39 5.01 -22.27
CA SER A 16 -17.26 5.98 -23.37
C SER A 16 -17.41 7.44 -22.91
N THR A 17 -17.71 7.65 -21.62
CA THR A 17 -17.89 8.96 -20.99
C THR A 17 -17.10 9.05 -19.69
N HIS A 18 -16.96 10.26 -19.14
CA HIS A 18 -16.31 10.56 -17.85
C HIS A 18 -14.89 10.00 -17.74
N MET A 19 -14.16 10.10 -18.83
CA MET A 19 -12.77 9.73 -19.01
C MET A 19 -12.16 10.62 -20.10
N THR A 20 -10.84 10.68 -20.18
CA THR A 20 -10.14 11.43 -21.23
C THR A 20 -9.24 10.48 -22.01
N LYS A 21 -9.31 10.56 -23.34
CA LYS A 21 -8.46 9.75 -24.22
C LYS A 21 -7.00 10.15 -24.10
N GLY A 22 -6.13 9.14 -23.99
CA GLY A 22 -4.71 9.34 -23.76
C GLY A 22 -4.39 9.88 -22.37
N ARG A 23 -3.09 10.16 -22.15
CA ARG A 23 -2.53 10.70 -20.90
C ARG A 23 -1.75 11.99 -21.11
N GLN A 24 -2.00 12.70 -22.21
CA GLN A 24 -1.31 13.97 -22.55
C GLN A 24 0.23 13.88 -22.54
N GLY A 25 0.78 12.71 -22.90
CA GLY A 25 2.22 12.47 -22.87
C GLY A 25 2.80 12.08 -21.49
N CYS A 26 1.98 12.12 -20.43
CA CYS A 26 2.34 11.61 -19.12
C CYS A 26 2.45 10.07 -19.14
N LYS A 27 3.28 9.55 -18.24
CA LYS A 27 3.42 8.12 -17.99
C LYS A 27 2.77 7.78 -16.66
N VAL A 28 2.30 6.54 -16.54
CA VAL A 28 1.90 5.98 -15.24
C VAL A 28 3.14 5.89 -14.35
N ASP A 29 3.08 6.51 -13.18
CA ASP A 29 4.14 6.46 -12.16
C ASP A 29 3.66 5.93 -10.80
N LYS A 30 2.34 5.76 -10.63
CA LYS A 30 1.75 5.28 -9.38
C LYS A 30 0.38 4.63 -9.57
N ILE A 31 -0.04 3.90 -8.54
CA ILE A 31 -1.37 3.32 -8.42
C ILE A 31 -2.13 4.05 -7.31
N VAL A 32 -3.40 4.35 -7.52
CA VAL A 32 -4.27 4.97 -6.50
C VAL A 32 -5.36 3.97 -6.10
N LEU A 33 -5.39 3.64 -4.81
CA LEU A 33 -6.40 2.73 -4.26
C LEU A 33 -7.62 3.50 -3.81
N HIS A 34 -8.77 2.91 -4.15
CA HIS A 34 -10.09 3.38 -3.78
C HIS A 34 -10.91 2.25 -3.16
N HIS A 35 -11.91 2.63 -2.38
CA HIS A 35 -13.05 1.78 -2.09
C HIS A 35 -14.27 2.41 -2.76
N ASN A 36 -15.22 1.62 -3.24
CA ASN A 36 -16.34 2.16 -4.00
C ASN A 36 -17.50 2.66 -3.10
N GLY A 37 -17.30 2.66 -1.78
CA GLY A 37 -18.27 3.18 -0.81
C GLY A 37 -19.53 2.33 -0.68
N GLY A 38 -19.43 1.04 -1.02
CA GLY A 38 -20.54 0.09 -1.05
C GLY A 38 -20.08 -1.29 -1.52
N ASN A 39 -21.02 -2.14 -1.94
CA ASN A 39 -20.69 -3.47 -2.49
C ASN A 39 -21.02 -3.53 -3.99
N LEU A 40 -20.44 -2.62 -4.77
CA LEU A 40 -20.70 -2.57 -6.21
C LEU A 40 -19.86 -3.60 -6.98
N THR A 41 -20.50 -4.25 -7.95
CA THR A 41 -19.82 -5.05 -8.98
C THR A 41 -19.24 -4.14 -10.07
N GLY A 42 -18.47 -4.71 -11.01
CA GLY A 42 -18.03 -3.98 -12.21
C GLY A 42 -19.18 -3.32 -12.99
N LYS A 43 -20.30 -4.04 -13.16
CA LYS A 43 -21.51 -3.50 -13.80
C LYS A 43 -22.14 -2.38 -12.98
N GLY A 44 -22.15 -2.50 -11.65
CA GLY A 44 -22.64 -1.45 -10.75
C GLY A 44 -21.83 -0.15 -10.90
N CYS A 45 -20.50 -0.25 -10.90
CA CYS A 45 -19.63 0.91 -11.13
C CYS A 45 -19.82 1.49 -12.54
N TYR A 46 -19.91 0.64 -13.57
CA TYR A 46 -20.20 1.07 -14.95
C TYR A 46 -21.48 1.90 -15.03
N ASP A 47 -22.56 1.45 -14.39
CA ASP A 47 -23.87 2.11 -14.41
C ASP A 47 -23.82 3.46 -13.67
N VAL A 48 -23.18 3.53 -12.51
CA VAL A 48 -23.00 4.78 -11.75
C VAL A 48 -22.26 5.83 -12.57
N TRP A 49 -21.17 5.43 -13.22
CA TRP A 49 -20.32 6.35 -13.99
C TRP A 49 -20.86 6.70 -15.37
N GLN A 50 -22.04 6.21 -15.76
CA GLN A 50 -22.73 6.77 -16.94
C GLN A 50 -23.20 8.21 -16.71
N THR A 51 -23.55 8.55 -15.47
CA THR A 51 -24.12 9.87 -15.12
C THR A 51 -23.31 10.63 -14.08
N ARG A 52 -22.50 9.93 -13.28
CA ARG A 52 -21.55 10.56 -12.37
C ARG A 52 -20.28 10.93 -13.13
N GLU A 53 -19.86 12.20 -13.05
CA GLU A 53 -18.59 12.72 -13.60
C GLU A 53 -17.36 12.22 -12.82
N ALA A 54 -17.15 10.90 -12.80
CA ALA A 54 -16.01 10.20 -12.23
C ALA A 54 -15.84 8.84 -12.92
N SER A 55 -14.67 8.24 -12.80
CA SER A 55 -14.40 6.88 -13.28
C SER A 55 -13.12 6.33 -12.65
N ALA A 56 -12.90 5.02 -12.70
CA ALA A 56 -11.61 4.39 -12.40
C ALA A 56 -11.24 3.37 -13.50
N HIS A 57 -9.99 2.91 -13.51
CA HIS A 57 -9.52 1.98 -14.54
C HIS A 57 -10.02 0.57 -14.25
N TYR A 58 -9.98 0.15 -12.99
CA TYR A 58 -10.37 -1.19 -12.56
C TYR A 58 -11.30 -1.16 -11.35
N GLN A 59 -12.15 -2.18 -11.26
CA GLN A 59 -13.00 -2.50 -10.11
C GLN A 59 -12.74 -3.94 -9.65
N VAL A 60 -12.60 -4.15 -8.35
CA VAL A 60 -12.50 -5.47 -7.71
C VAL A 60 -13.76 -5.72 -6.89
N ALA A 61 -14.63 -6.62 -7.35
CA ALA A 61 -15.88 -6.98 -6.67
C ALA A 61 -15.62 -7.80 -5.39
N ALA A 62 -16.64 -7.95 -4.53
CA ALA A 62 -16.54 -8.66 -3.25
C ALA A 62 -16.14 -10.14 -3.36
N ASP A 63 -16.34 -10.76 -4.51
CA ASP A 63 -15.89 -12.13 -4.84
C ASP A 63 -14.48 -12.17 -5.47
N GLY A 64 -13.82 -11.01 -5.56
CA GLY A 64 -12.51 -10.84 -6.19
C GLY A 64 -12.55 -10.67 -7.72
N ARG A 65 -13.72 -10.70 -8.37
CA ARG A 65 -13.81 -10.52 -9.83
C ARG A 65 -13.32 -9.12 -10.22
N ILE A 66 -12.45 -9.05 -11.23
CA ILE A 66 -11.86 -7.79 -11.70
C ILE A 66 -12.49 -7.37 -13.02
N THR A 67 -12.98 -6.14 -13.08
CA THR A 67 -13.53 -5.52 -14.29
C THR A 67 -12.69 -4.32 -14.69
N GLN A 68 -12.31 -4.22 -15.97
CA GLN A 68 -11.73 -3.00 -16.53
C GLN A 68 -12.84 -2.07 -17.04
N LEU A 69 -12.74 -0.79 -16.67
CA LEU A 69 -13.74 0.24 -16.96
C LEU A 69 -13.16 1.41 -17.76
N VAL A 70 -11.86 1.68 -17.61
CA VAL A 70 -11.12 2.61 -18.46
C VAL A 70 -9.83 1.92 -18.87
N TRP A 71 -9.49 2.00 -20.16
CA TRP A 71 -8.22 1.49 -20.66
C TRP A 71 -7.05 2.21 -19.99
N ASP A 72 -6.00 1.49 -19.64
CA ASP A 72 -4.82 2.09 -19.01
C ASP A 72 -4.16 3.18 -19.85
N THR A 73 -4.30 3.12 -21.18
CA THR A 73 -3.80 4.13 -22.11
C THR A 73 -4.54 5.47 -22.01
N ASP A 74 -5.74 5.44 -21.44
CA ASP A 74 -6.61 6.60 -21.23
C ASP A 74 -6.55 7.06 -19.76
N THR A 75 -7.10 8.24 -19.50
CA THR A 75 -7.12 8.86 -18.17
C THR A 75 -8.50 8.73 -17.55
N ALA A 76 -8.63 7.93 -16.49
CA ALA A 76 -9.84 7.92 -15.66
C ALA A 76 -9.89 9.14 -14.71
N TRP A 77 -11.10 9.54 -14.31
CA TRP A 77 -11.36 10.69 -13.44
C TRP A 77 -11.63 10.23 -12.00
N HIS A 78 -10.60 9.75 -11.30
CA HIS A 78 -10.78 9.07 -10.00
C HIS A 78 -10.29 9.86 -8.78
N SER A 79 -9.21 10.62 -8.90
CA SER A 79 -8.49 11.14 -7.72
C SER A 79 -8.98 12.49 -7.22
N GLY A 80 -9.80 13.22 -8.00
CA GLY A 80 -10.10 14.63 -7.77
C GLY A 80 -8.90 15.57 -8.00
N ASP A 81 -7.78 15.05 -8.49
CA ASP A 81 -6.54 15.75 -8.81
C ASP A 81 -6.10 15.38 -10.22
N TRP A 82 -6.07 16.36 -11.12
CA TRP A 82 -5.87 16.10 -12.55
C TRP A 82 -4.48 15.54 -12.86
N ASP A 83 -3.43 16.03 -12.19
CA ASP A 83 -2.08 15.53 -12.38
C ASP A 83 -1.96 14.07 -11.94
N ALA A 84 -2.59 13.73 -10.80
CA ALA A 84 -2.68 12.36 -10.34
C ALA A 84 -3.48 11.46 -11.30
N ASN A 85 -4.60 11.94 -11.85
CA ASN A 85 -5.36 11.18 -12.86
C ASN A 85 -4.48 10.85 -14.08
N LEU A 86 -3.77 11.83 -14.63
CA LEU A 86 -2.91 11.67 -15.81
C LEU A 86 -1.77 10.66 -15.59
N THR A 87 -1.28 10.57 -14.35
CA THR A 87 -0.06 9.82 -14.00
C THR A 87 -0.34 8.53 -13.22
N SER A 88 -1.60 8.14 -13.04
CA SER A 88 -1.92 6.95 -12.25
C SER A 88 -2.99 6.04 -12.84
N ILE A 89 -3.02 4.83 -12.28
CA ILE A 89 -4.10 3.87 -12.46
C ILE A 89 -4.90 3.82 -11.15
N GLY A 90 -6.16 4.25 -11.21
CA GLY A 90 -7.14 4.09 -10.13
C GLY A 90 -7.76 2.69 -10.08
N VAL A 91 -7.75 2.06 -8.90
CA VAL A 91 -8.34 0.74 -8.63
C VAL A 91 -9.36 0.82 -7.50
N GLU A 92 -10.62 0.54 -7.81
CA GLU A 92 -11.74 0.50 -6.88
C GLU A 92 -11.91 -0.89 -6.24
N HIS A 93 -12.29 -0.93 -4.96
CA HIS A 93 -12.52 -2.15 -4.20
C HIS A 93 -13.91 -2.13 -3.57
N ALA A 94 -14.67 -3.21 -3.75
CA ALA A 94 -15.97 -3.35 -3.12
C ALA A 94 -15.85 -3.65 -1.62
N ASP A 95 -16.59 -2.88 -0.83
CA ASP A 95 -16.81 -3.13 0.59
C ASP A 95 -17.86 -4.24 0.81
N ILE A 96 -17.79 -4.89 1.96
CA ILE A 96 -18.76 -5.87 2.47
C ILE A 96 -19.43 -5.42 3.77
N SER A 97 -18.92 -4.37 4.42
CA SER A 97 -19.55 -3.70 5.57
C SER A 97 -19.16 -2.22 5.59
N SER A 98 -19.96 -1.39 6.27
CA SER A 98 -19.74 0.07 6.38
C SER A 98 -19.54 0.58 7.80
N ASP A 99 -19.78 -0.26 8.82
CA ASP A 99 -19.52 0.04 10.23
C ASP A 99 -19.01 -1.21 10.98
N PRO A 100 -17.67 -1.42 11.04
CA PRO A 100 -16.65 -0.65 10.33
C PRO A 100 -16.65 -0.95 8.82
N TRP A 101 -16.05 -0.06 8.03
CA TRP A 101 -15.74 -0.36 6.62
C TRP A 101 -14.83 -1.58 6.50
N ARG A 102 -15.12 -2.47 5.55
CA ARG A 102 -14.30 -3.67 5.26
C ARG A 102 -14.41 -4.07 3.81
N ILE A 103 -13.30 -4.49 3.22
CA ILE A 103 -13.29 -5.31 2.01
C ILE A 103 -13.17 -6.79 2.37
N SER A 104 -13.64 -7.69 1.51
CA SER A 104 -13.50 -9.14 1.70
C SER A 104 -12.06 -9.61 1.48
N ASP A 105 -11.75 -10.84 1.92
CA ASP A 105 -10.45 -11.48 1.65
C ASP A 105 -10.22 -11.66 0.14
N ALA A 106 -11.27 -11.96 -0.63
CA ALA A 106 -11.18 -12.11 -2.08
C ALA A 106 -10.89 -10.77 -2.78
N THR A 107 -11.54 -9.68 -2.33
CA THR A 107 -11.25 -8.33 -2.80
C THR A 107 -9.82 -7.92 -2.47
N LEU A 108 -9.36 -8.22 -1.25
CA LEU A 108 -8.01 -7.89 -0.81
C LEU A 108 -6.97 -8.64 -1.63
N ASP A 109 -7.12 -9.97 -1.78
CA ASP A 109 -6.15 -10.80 -2.49
C ASP A 109 -6.04 -10.44 -3.98
N ASN A 110 -7.18 -10.38 -4.69
CA ASN A 110 -7.18 -10.08 -6.11
C ASN A 110 -6.85 -8.62 -6.40
N GLY A 111 -7.29 -7.69 -5.55
CA GLY A 111 -6.89 -6.28 -5.66
C GLY A 111 -5.39 -6.10 -5.47
N ALA A 112 -4.82 -6.72 -4.45
CA ALA A 112 -3.39 -6.71 -4.20
C ALA A 112 -2.58 -7.35 -5.36
N HIS A 113 -3.07 -8.46 -5.94
CA HIS A 113 -2.45 -9.08 -7.11
C HIS A 113 -2.51 -8.15 -8.34
N LEU A 114 -3.64 -7.46 -8.55
CA LEU A 114 -3.77 -6.49 -9.64
C LEU A 114 -2.78 -5.33 -9.48
N VAL A 115 -2.66 -4.77 -8.27
CA VAL A 115 -1.66 -3.73 -7.96
C VAL A 115 -0.24 -4.21 -8.24
N ALA A 116 0.09 -5.44 -7.84
CA ALA A 116 1.38 -6.05 -8.13
C ALA A 116 1.65 -6.16 -9.64
N ALA A 117 0.66 -6.64 -10.39
CA ALA A 117 0.73 -6.79 -11.83
C ALA A 117 0.91 -5.44 -12.55
N LEU A 118 0.17 -4.41 -12.12
CA LEU A 118 0.30 -3.04 -12.62
C LEU A 118 1.68 -2.46 -12.32
N CYS A 119 2.16 -2.60 -11.08
CA CYS A 119 3.50 -2.18 -10.69
C CYS A 119 4.59 -2.85 -11.54
N LYS A 120 4.46 -4.15 -11.82
CA LYS A 120 5.38 -4.88 -12.71
C LYS A 120 5.30 -4.35 -14.15
N ARG A 121 4.09 -4.24 -14.70
CA ARG A 121 3.84 -3.82 -16.09
C ARG A 121 4.41 -2.44 -16.39
N TYR A 122 4.22 -1.49 -15.46
CA TYR A 122 4.66 -0.10 -15.63
C TYR A 122 6.07 0.16 -15.07
N GLY A 123 6.76 -0.86 -14.53
CA GLY A 123 8.11 -0.70 -13.99
C GLY A 123 8.19 0.19 -12.75
N LEU A 124 7.11 0.24 -11.95
CA LEU A 124 7.00 1.09 -10.75
C LEU A 124 7.79 0.52 -9.56
N GLY A 125 8.30 -0.70 -9.69
CA GLY A 125 8.94 -1.45 -8.62
C GLY A 125 7.95 -2.11 -7.67
N ARG A 126 8.49 -2.76 -6.63
CA ARG A 126 7.70 -3.52 -5.65
C ARG A 126 6.69 -2.60 -4.93
N PRO A 127 5.41 -3.00 -4.78
CA PRO A 127 4.37 -2.15 -4.17
C PRO A 127 4.74 -1.63 -2.78
N GLN A 128 4.64 -0.33 -2.58
CA GLN A 128 4.98 0.38 -1.35
C GLN A 128 4.02 1.55 -1.14
N TRP A 129 3.36 1.53 0.02
CA TRP A 129 2.43 2.58 0.42
C TRP A 129 3.11 3.94 0.54
N GLY A 130 2.54 4.96 -0.08
CA GLY A 130 3.08 6.32 -0.08
C GLY A 130 4.32 6.51 -0.97
N VAL A 131 4.70 5.51 -1.77
CA VAL A 131 5.84 5.59 -2.70
C VAL A 131 5.38 5.39 -4.14
N ASN A 132 4.76 4.25 -4.43
CA ASN A 132 4.21 3.93 -5.76
C ASN A 132 2.76 3.43 -5.68
N VAL A 133 2.22 3.24 -4.48
CA VAL A 133 0.81 2.96 -4.20
C VAL A 133 0.30 3.99 -3.20
N PHE A 134 -0.73 4.74 -3.55
CA PHE A 134 -1.25 5.84 -2.74
C PHE A 134 -2.75 5.65 -2.44
N PRO A 135 -3.23 6.07 -1.27
CA PRO A 135 -4.67 6.19 -1.03
C PRO A 135 -5.22 7.39 -1.79
N HIS A 136 -6.51 7.35 -2.15
CA HIS A 136 -7.22 8.53 -2.66
C HIS A 136 -7.13 9.75 -1.73
N SER A 137 -7.19 9.53 -0.41
CA SER A 137 -7.06 10.57 0.62
C SER A 137 -5.72 11.32 0.60
N HIS A 138 -4.72 10.84 -0.14
CA HIS A 138 -3.49 11.60 -0.38
C HIS A 138 -3.69 12.79 -1.33
N PHE A 139 -4.63 12.69 -2.27
CA PHE A 139 -4.85 13.67 -3.33
C PHE A 139 -6.09 14.54 -3.10
N SER A 140 -7.06 14.04 -2.35
CA SER A 140 -8.32 14.73 -2.06
C SER A 140 -8.71 14.60 -0.60
N ALA A 141 -9.46 15.58 -0.08
CA ALA A 141 -10.06 15.51 1.26
C ALA A 141 -11.23 14.51 1.27
N THR A 142 -10.92 13.23 1.49
CA THR A 142 -11.87 12.12 1.49
C THR A 142 -11.47 11.05 2.51
N ALA A 143 -12.44 10.24 2.95
CA ALA A 143 -12.19 9.06 3.77
C ALA A 143 -11.72 7.85 2.94
N CYS A 144 -11.86 7.90 1.62
CA CYS A 144 -11.41 6.86 0.70
C CYS A 144 -9.88 6.64 0.79
N PRO A 145 -9.37 5.39 0.82
CA PRO A 145 -10.05 4.10 0.62
C PRO A 145 -10.47 3.38 1.92
N ALA A 146 -10.91 4.13 2.94
CA ALA A 146 -11.42 3.62 4.20
C ALA A 146 -10.50 2.56 4.85
N SER A 147 -10.96 1.31 4.98
CA SER A 147 -10.21 0.24 5.65
C SER A 147 -8.87 -0.08 4.98
N ILE A 148 -8.74 0.11 3.67
CA ILE A 148 -7.49 -0.12 2.94
C ILE A 148 -6.40 0.89 3.35
N ALA A 149 -6.78 2.12 3.75
CA ALA A 149 -5.85 3.08 4.35
C ALA A 149 -5.78 2.98 5.87
N GLY A 150 -6.79 2.35 6.49
CA GLY A 150 -6.89 2.05 7.90
C GLY A 150 -6.25 0.71 8.26
N ASP A 151 -7.06 -0.17 8.86
CA ASP A 151 -6.60 -1.42 9.46
C ASP A 151 -6.27 -2.54 8.47
N GLN A 152 -6.84 -2.55 7.26
CA GLN A 152 -6.50 -3.53 6.22
C GLN A 152 -5.25 -3.16 5.41
N ARG A 153 -4.67 -1.97 5.63
CA ARG A 153 -3.49 -1.47 4.88
C ARG A 153 -2.31 -2.43 4.91
N GLY A 154 -1.96 -2.92 6.10
CA GLY A 154 -0.79 -3.80 6.29
C GLY A 154 -0.94 -5.10 5.51
N ALA A 155 -2.10 -5.75 5.65
CA ALA A 155 -2.42 -6.98 4.94
C ALA A 155 -2.44 -6.79 3.42
N TYR A 156 -3.05 -5.70 2.94
CA TYR A 156 -3.14 -5.39 1.52
C TYR A 156 -1.74 -5.19 0.89
N VAL A 157 -0.89 -4.37 1.52
CA VAL A 157 0.46 -4.10 1.01
C VAL A 157 1.33 -5.36 1.05
N ALA A 158 1.28 -6.12 2.15
CA ALA A 158 2.02 -7.37 2.27
C ALA A 158 1.61 -8.37 1.17
N LYS A 159 0.31 -8.46 0.88
CA LYS A 159 -0.19 -9.33 -0.18
C LYS A 159 0.23 -8.87 -1.58
N ALA A 160 0.21 -7.57 -1.84
CA ALA A 160 0.60 -7.02 -3.14
C ALA A 160 2.09 -7.27 -3.39
N GLN A 161 2.89 -7.11 -2.34
CA GLN A 161 4.31 -7.42 -2.36
C GLN A 161 4.59 -8.91 -2.60
N GLU A 162 3.86 -9.80 -1.92
CA GLU A 162 3.96 -11.25 -2.14
C GLU A 162 3.67 -11.62 -3.61
N TRP A 163 2.59 -11.08 -4.18
CA TRP A 163 2.27 -11.31 -5.59
C TRP A 163 3.34 -10.76 -6.52
N TYR A 164 3.87 -9.57 -6.25
CA TYR A 164 4.94 -8.97 -7.05
C TYR A 164 6.20 -9.85 -7.05
N ASP A 165 6.60 -10.35 -5.88
CA ASP A 165 7.77 -11.20 -5.71
C ASP A 165 7.62 -12.51 -6.49
N ARG A 166 6.43 -13.15 -6.40
CA ARG A 166 6.06 -14.33 -7.20
C ARG A 166 6.12 -14.06 -8.70
N MET A 167 5.55 -12.94 -9.15
CA MET A 167 5.49 -12.58 -10.57
C MET A 167 6.84 -12.20 -11.18
N THR A 168 7.78 -11.74 -10.37
CA THR A 168 9.12 -11.31 -10.84
C THR A 168 10.18 -12.38 -10.66
N GLY A 169 9.85 -13.51 -10.05
CA GLY A 169 10.84 -14.54 -9.70
C GLY A 169 11.83 -14.05 -8.65
N THR A 170 11.53 -12.95 -7.96
CA THR A 170 12.31 -12.49 -6.82
C THR A 170 11.99 -13.43 -5.66
N THR A 171 12.75 -14.51 -5.55
CA THR A 171 12.68 -15.36 -4.36
C THR A 171 13.20 -14.56 -3.17
N VAL A 172 12.31 -14.11 -2.29
CA VAL A 172 12.70 -13.98 -0.88
C VAL A 172 13.11 -15.39 -0.44
N PRO A 173 14.29 -15.61 0.18
CA PRO A 173 14.63 -16.92 0.69
C PRO A 173 13.52 -17.37 1.63
N THR A 174 12.92 -18.51 1.30
CA THR A 174 11.96 -19.21 2.16
C THR A 174 12.64 -19.46 3.51
N PRO A 175 12.17 -18.91 4.65
CA PRO A 175 12.50 -19.50 5.93
C PRO A 175 11.86 -20.88 5.95
N ALA A 176 12.67 -21.90 6.17
CA ALA A 176 12.22 -23.29 6.29
C ALA A 176 11.04 -23.39 7.28
N VAL A 177 10.08 -24.23 6.89
CA VAL A 177 8.87 -24.55 7.67
C VAL A 177 9.23 -24.99 9.09
N GLN A 178 8.65 -24.32 10.09
CA GLN A 178 8.48 -24.87 11.44
C GLN A 178 7.01 -24.65 11.86
N PRO A 179 6.33 -25.65 12.46
CA PRO A 179 4.87 -25.75 12.39
C PRO A 179 4.12 -24.77 13.31
N THR A 180 2.89 -24.48 12.86
CA THR A 180 1.80 -23.64 13.39
C THR A 180 1.76 -23.40 14.91
N GLN A 181 1.59 -22.13 15.30
CA GLN A 181 0.74 -21.77 16.44
C GLN A 181 0.21 -20.32 16.33
N SER A 182 -1.10 -20.20 16.48
CA SER A 182 -1.87 -18.96 16.57
C SER A 182 -1.36 -18.05 17.69
N ALA A 183 -1.19 -16.75 17.43
CA ALA A 183 -1.06 -15.74 18.49
C ALA A 183 -1.50 -14.35 18.01
N THR A 184 -2.71 -13.99 18.44
CA THR A 184 -3.20 -12.66 18.84
C THR A 184 -2.27 -11.45 18.60
N GLU A 185 -2.72 -10.54 17.74
CA GLU A 185 -2.22 -9.17 17.65
C GLU A 185 -2.46 -8.43 18.98
N SER A 186 -1.38 -7.89 19.57
CA SER A 186 -1.47 -6.87 20.60
C SER A 186 -0.76 -5.61 20.10
N SER A 187 -1.49 -4.51 20.02
CA SER A 187 -1.00 -3.17 19.70
C SER A 187 -0.08 -2.64 20.81
N ALA A 188 1.14 -2.20 20.48
CA ALA A 188 1.89 -1.30 21.35
C ALA A 188 2.19 -0.02 20.56
N ASN A 189 1.52 1.08 20.94
CA ASN A 189 1.74 2.41 20.36
C ASN A 189 3.03 3.01 20.91
N VAL A 190 4.06 3.21 20.07
CA VAL A 190 5.18 4.11 20.41
C VAL A 190 4.79 5.54 20.02
N LEU A 191 4.93 6.46 20.97
CA LEU A 191 4.57 7.89 20.87
C LEU A 191 5.75 8.71 20.31
N GLN A 192 5.46 9.86 19.70
CA GLN A 192 6.49 10.84 19.31
C GLN A 192 7.28 11.31 20.55
N GLY A 193 8.58 11.54 20.41
CA GLY A 193 9.41 12.10 21.47
C GLY A 193 10.87 11.67 21.43
N THR A 194 11.63 12.16 22.41
CA THR A 194 13.05 11.83 22.56
C THR A 194 13.23 10.52 23.32
N TYR A 195 14.08 9.66 22.77
CA TYR A 195 14.43 8.36 23.31
C TYR A 195 15.94 8.25 23.46
N ARG A 196 16.38 7.56 24.51
CA ARG A 196 17.78 7.18 24.73
C ARG A 196 18.00 5.75 24.25
N VAL A 197 19.09 5.53 23.52
CA VAL A 197 19.52 4.22 23.02
C VAL A 197 20.05 3.39 24.19
N ALA A 198 19.56 2.16 24.33
CA ALA A 198 19.88 1.23 25.42
C ALA A 198 20.86 0.11 25.00
N VAL A 199 21.25 0.06 23.72
CA VAL A 199 22.14 -0.96 23.15
C VAL A 199 23.37 -0.34 22.50
N ASP A 200 24.44 -1.11 22.39
CA ASP A 200 25.62 -0.71 21.64
C ASP A 200 25.46 -1.08 20.17
N GLY A 201 25.48 -0.08 19.27
CA GLY A 201 25.46 -0.31 17.83
C GLY A 201 24.07 -0.40 17.20
N LEU A 202 23.17 0.54 17.52
CA LEU A 202 21.87 0.66 16.88
C LEU A 202 21.99 1.32 15.49
N ASN A 203 21.80 0.52 14.44
CA ASN A 203 21.86 1.01 13.06
C ASN A 203 20.69 1.93 12.70
N VAL A 204 21.01 3.07 12.12
CA VAL A 204 20.09 3.98 11.43
C VAL A 204 20.07 3.61 9.96
N ARG A 205 18.87 3.45 9.41
CA ARG A 205 18.68 3.01 8.03
C ARG A 205 17.88 4.00 7.21
N ASP A 206 18.12 3.94 5.90
CA ASP A 206 17.40 4.75 4.91
C ASP A 206 15.95 4.29 4.67
N ARG A 207 15.62 3.06 5.08
CA ARG A 207 14.27 2.47 5.06
C ARG A 207 14.07 1.55 6.28
N PRO A 208 12.83 1.28 6.71
CA PRO A 208 12.55 0.44 7.88
C PRO A 208 12.69 -1.05 7.55
N SER A 209 13.92 -1.47 7.29
CA SER A 209 14.25 -2.85 6.92
C SER A 209 15.68 -3.16 7.33
N VAL A 210 15.97 -4.38 7.76
CA VAL A 210 17.35 -4.82 8.04
C VAL A 210 18.22 -4.88 6.78
N SER A 211 17.60 -4.86 5.59
CA SER A 211 18.26 -4.71 4.30
C SER A 211 18.47 -3.25 3.87
N GLY A 212 17.91 -2.29 4.62
CA GLY A 212 18.13 -0.86 4.38
C GLY A 212 19.59 -0.47 4.52
N ASN A 213 20.06 0.49 3.74
CA ASN A 213 21.43 0.95 3.85
C ASN A 213 21.66 1.53 5.25
N VAL A 214 22.72 1.09 5.92
CA VAL A 214 23.14 1.70 7.18
C VAL A 214 23.76 3.05 6.86
N VAL A 215 23.13 4.12 7.32
CA VAL A 215 23.55 5.50 7.05
C VAL A 215 24.14 6.18 8.27
N ALA A 216 23.93 5.61 9.45
CA ALA A 216 24.58 5.97 10.70
C ALA A 216 24.39 4.83 11.71
N THR A 217 25.07 4.91 12.85
CA THR A 217 24.90 3.99 13.97
C THR A 217 24.92 4.80 15.26
N TYR A 218 24.02 4.48 16.19
CA TYR A 218 24.01 5.01 17.54
C TYR A 218 24.60 4.02 18.55
N SER A 219 25.29 4.52 19.56
CA SER A 219 25.80 3.76 20.71
C SER A 219 24.93 3.98 21.94
N ASN A 220 25.11 3.14 22.96
CA ASN A 220 24.37 3.24 24.21
C ASN A 220 24.50 4.64 24.80
N GLY A 221 23.36 5.25 25.09
CA GLY A 221 23.24 6.56 25.70
C GLY A 221 23.14 7.76 24.79
N GLN A 222 23.28 7.56 23.48
CA GLN A 222 22.89 8.58 22.53
C GLN A 222 21.37 8.70 22.45
N THR A 223 20.89 9.84 21.96
CA THR A 223 19.45 10.14 21.87
C THR A 223 18.99 10.22 20.41
N VAL A 224 17.73 9.85 20.18
CA VAL A 224 17.01 9.97 18.91
C VAL A 224 15.62 10.53 19.18
N ASN A 225 15.16 11.46 18.35
CA ASN A 225 13.84 12.06 18.49
C ASN A 225 12.90 11.46 17.43
N LEU A 226 12.03 10.54 17.83
CA LEU A 226 11.09 9.90 16.93
C LEU A 226 9.91 10.83 16.65
N ASP A 227 9.60 11.05 15.38
CA ASP A 227 8.50 11.91 14.92
C ASP A 227 7.30 11.12 14.39
N HIS A 228 7.43 9.79 14.23
CA HIS A 228 6.32 8.92 13.84
C HIS A 228 6.57 7.46 14.23
N TRP A 229 5.48 6.72 14.45
CA TRP A 229 5.52 5.25 14.49
C TRP A 229 6.02 4.72 13.15
N GLY A 230 7.08 3.91 13.15
CA GLY A 230 7.49 3.19 11.94
C GLY A 230 6.78 1.84 11.85
N THR A 231 6.78 1.26 10.66
CA THR A 231 6.14 -0.03 10.38
C THR A 231 6.77 -1.18 11.18
N VAL A 232 6.05 -2.29 11.35
CA VAL A 232 6.67 -3.58 11.66
C VAL A 232 7.19 -4.17 10.34
N ALA A 233 8.47 -4.51 10.29
CA ALA A 233 9.12 -5.10 9.12
C ALA A 233 10.36 -5.88 9.54
N ASP A 234 10.66 -6.97 8.83
CA ASP A 234 11.81 -7.85 9.06
C ASP A 234 11.94 -8.35 10.50
N GLY A 235 10.81 -8.59 11.18
CA GLY A 235 10.80 -9.03 12.58
C GLY A 235 11.16 -7.94 13.58
N TYR A 236 11.18 -6.66 13.17
CA TYR A 236 11.41 -5.52 14.04
C TYR A 236 10.28 -4.51 13.97
N ILE A 237 10.04 -3.84 15.08
CA ILE A 237 9.29 -2.60 15.15
C ILE A 237 10.25 -1.47 14.76
N TRP A 238 9.94 -0.71 13.72
CA TRP A 238 10.75 0.44 13.33
C TRP A 238 10.17 1.73 13.89
N GLY A 239 11.03 2.70 14.18
CA GLY A 239 10.64 4.08 14.43
C GLY A 239 11.18 4.97 13.33
N ARG A 240 10.45 6.04 13.01
CA ARG A 240 10.84 7.04 12.03
C ARG A 240 11.29 8.33 12.73
N TYR A 241 12.32 8.96 12.17
CA TYR A 241 12.63 10.36 12.47
C TYR A 241 13.14 11.10 11.25
N THR A 242 12.99 12.42 11.26
CA THR A 242 13.62 13.32 10.29
C THR A 242 14.97 13.75 10.83
N ALA A 243 16.06 13.38 10.15
CA ALA A 243 17.42 13.77 10.54
C ALA A 243 17.65 15.27 10.31
N TYR A 244 18.73 15.83 10.91
CA TYR A 244 19.10 17.23 10.72
C TYR A 244 19.28 17.62 9.24
N SER A 245 19.69 16.67 8.39
CA SER A 245 19.80 16.86 6.94
C SER A 245 18.45 16.94 6.22
N GLY A 246 17.31 16.83 6.91
CA GLY A 246 15.97 16.72 6.33
C GLY A 246 15.62 15.32 5.81
N ALA A 247 16.56 14.37 5.82
CA ALA A 247 16.32 13.01 5.35
C ALA A 247 15.49 12.21 6.37
N VAL A 248 14.53 11.44 5.87
CA VAL A 248 13.77 10.48 6.67
C VAL A 248 14.63 9.26 6.98
N ARG A 249 14.69 8.86 8.25
CA ARG A 249 15.53 7.79 8.77
C ARG A 249 14.74 6.86 9.68
N TYR A 250 15.22 5.63 9.79
CA TYR A 250 14.56 4.58 10.54
C TYR A 250 15.53 3.87 11.48
N VAL A 251 15.07 3.54 12.68
CA VAL A 251 15.80 2.73 13.67
C VAL A 251 14.89 1.61 14.19
N ALA A 252 15.46 0.44 14.47
CA ALA A 252 14.72 -0.62 15.13
C ALA A 252 14.48 -0.24 16.61
N LEU A 253 13.25 -0.38 17.08
CA LEU A 253 12.84 -0.07 18.45
C LEU A 253 12.87 -1.31 19.34
N ALA A 254 12.46 -2.43 18.78
CA ALA A 254 12.40 -3.74 19.41
C ALA A 254 12.20 -4.80 18.32
N PRO A 255 12.43 -6.10 18.60
CA PRO A 255 11.84 -7.15 17.78
C PRO A 255 10.30 -7.05 17.80
N ALA A 256 9.65 -7.60 16.78
CA ALA A 256 8.20 -7.53 16.59
C ALA A 256 7.42 -8.21 17.73
N ASP A 257 8.03 -9.19 18.40
CA ASP A 257 7.50 -9.84 19.61
C ASP A 257 7.64 -9.00 20.89
N LYS A 258 8.32 -7.84 20.81
CA LYS A 258 8.58 -6.90 21.91
C LYS A 258 9.38 -7.50 23.07
N SER A 259 10.11 -8.59 22.82
CA SER A 259 10.92 -9.28 23.83
C SER A 259 12.01 -8.40 24.45
N THR A 260 12.53 -7.41 23.71
CA THR A 260 13.52 -6.45 24.21
C THR A 260 13.41 -5.12 23.47
N TRP A 261 13.36 -4.01 24.21
CA TRP A 261 13.36 -2.66 23.64
C TRP A 261 14.77 -2.07 23.60
N TYR A 262 15.16 -1.54 22.45
CA TYR A 262 16.46 -0.92 22.17
C TYR A 262 16.48 0.57 22.50
N LEU A 263 15.31 1.16 22.67
CA LEU A 263 15.11 2.55 23.06
C LEU A 263 14.31 2.61 24.37
N VAL A 264 14.73 3.50 25.25
CA VAL A 264 13.97 3.88 26.45
C VAL A 264 13.58 5.35 26.33
N LYS A 265 12.38 5.70 26.77
CA LYS A 265 11.93 7.10 26.76
C LYS A 265 12.89 7.90 27.67
N ALA A 266 13.43 9.00 27.13
CA ALA A 266 14.36 9.87 27.85
C ALA A 266 13.63 10.78 28.84
#